data_AF-A0A7Y4VL08-F1
#
_entry.id   AF-A0A7Y4VL08-F1
#
_cell.length_a   1.000
_cell.length_b   1.000
_cell.length_c   1.000
_cell.angle_alpha   90.00
_cell.angle_beta   90.00
_cell.angle_gamma   90.00
#
_symmetry.space_group_name_H-M   'P 1'
#
loop_
_entity.id
_entity.type
_entity.pdbx_description
1 polymer ?
#
loop_
_entity_poly.entity_id
_entity_poly.type
_entity_poly.pdbx_seq_one_letter_code
_entity_poly.pdbx_strand_id
1 'polypeptide(L)'
;MKTIKSALLGTKSLIDTNEEVLIVQLKDILRQHRELIINRLLGDLITYLDYKFQTKPDKQMMDAIKDKLVALKKSNVSMEYYQSIEKQVMNRAVTHLTNEPFYVEIDACVGEIVVTKKKLLIE
;
A
#
# COMPACT_ATOMS: atom_id res chain seq x y z
N MET A 1 2.35 -0.97 -25.99
CA MET A 1 2.68 -1.80 -24.81
C MET A 1 3.34 -0.91 -23.78
N LYS A 2 3.03 -1.12 -22.49
CA LYS A 2 3.65 -0.39 -21.37
C LYS A 2 4.32 -1.38 -20.41
N THR A 3 5.29 -0.91 -19.65
CA THR A 3 6.08 -1.74 -18.75
C THR A 3 6.15 -1.13 -17.37
N ILE A 4 5.83 -1.92 -16.36
CA ILE A 4 6.01 -1.61 -14.95
C ILE A 4 7.24 -2.33 -14.44
N LYS A 5 8.17 -1.60 -13.82
CA LYS A 5 9.31 -2.17 -13.10
C LYS A 5 9.07 -2.02 -11.61
N SER A 6 8.90 -3.14 -10.92
CA SER A 6 8.72 -3.23 -9.48
C SER A 6 9.93 -3.90 -8.84
N ALA A 7 10.42 -3.33 -7.73
CA ALA A 7 11.46 -3.98 -6.92
C ALA A 7 10.99 -5.29 -6.26
N LEU A 8 9.67 -5.52 -6.16
CA LEU A 8 9.07 -6.67 -5.48
C LEU A 8 8.50 -7.71 -6.44
N LEU A 9 7.91 -7.27 -7.56
CA LEU A 9 7.27 -8.11 -8.55
C LEU A 9 8.12 -8.35 -9.81
N GLY A 10 9.27 -7.68 -9.91
CA GLY A 10 10.07 -7.65 -11.12
C GLY A 10 9.42 -6.81 -12.23
N THR A 11 9.60 -7.23 -13.48
CA THR A 11 9.06 -6.52 -14.64
C THR A 11 7.70 -7.09 -15.03
N LYS A 12 6.70 -6.22 -15.19
CA LYS A 12 5.35 -6.57 -15.65
C LYS A 12 5.00 -5.78 -16.91
N SER A 13 4.41 -6.46 -17.88
CA SER A 13 3.98 -5.83 -19.14
C SER A 13 2.47 -5.59 -19.10
N LEU A 14 2.06 -4.46 -19.66
CA LEU A 14 0.69 -4.00 -19.78
C LEU A 14 0.33 -3.94 -21.27
N ILE A 15 -0.82 -4.51 -21.61
CA ILE A 15 -1.38 -4.38 -22.96
C ILE A 15 -2.00 -2.98 -23.08
N ASP A 16 -1.57 -2.25 -24.09
CA ASP A 16 -1.90 -0.85 -24.33
C ASP A 16 -2.98 -0.76 -25.41
N THR A 17 -4.16 -1.29 -25.10
CA THR A 17 -5.30 -1.36 -26.03
C THR A 17 -6.22 -0.16 -25.87
N ASN A 18 -6.62 0.13 -24.62
CA ASN A 18 -7.38 1.30 -24.23
C ASN A 18 -7.11 1.62 -22.75
N GLU A 19 -7.52 2.81 -22.33
CA GLU A 19 -7.25 3.33 -20.98
C GLU A 19 -7.92 2.52 -19.87
N GLU A 20 -9.17 2.10 -20.06
CA GLU A 20 -9.92 1.33 -19.05
C GLU A 20 -9.26 -0.02 -18.75
N VAL A 21 -8.87 -0.75 -19.80
CA VAL A 21 -8.18 -2.04 -19.68
C VAL A 21 -6.80 -1.86 -19.08
N LEU A 22 -6.12 -0.74 -19.37
CA LEU A 22 -4.83 -0.40 -18.80
C LEU A 22 -4.94 -0.13 -17.28
N ILE A 23 -5.97 0.61 -16.85
CA ILE A 23 -6.24 0.89 -15.43
C ILE A 23 -6.56 -0.40 -14.67
N VAL A 24 -7.35 -1.31 -15.25
CA VAL A 24 -7.66 -2.60 -14.62
C VAL A 24 -6.39 -3.44 -14.41
N GLN A 25 -5.55 -3.55 -15.44
CA GLN A 25 -4.26 -4.25 -15.32
C GLN A 25 -3.33 -3.57 -14.31
N LEU A 26 -3.28 -2.23 -14.30
CA LEU A 26 -2.48 -1.47 -13.34
C LEU A 26 -2.94 -1.73 -11.90
N LYS A 27 -4.25 -1.69 -11.64
CA LYS A 27 -4.82 -1.99 -10.31
C LYS A 27 -4.41 -3.37 -9.83
N ASP A 28 -4.40 -4.38 -10.69
CA ASP A 28 -3.96 -5.72 -10.30
C ASP A 28 -2.47 -5.76 -9.91
N ILE A 29 -1.61 -5.09 -10.68
CA ILE A 29 -0.17 -4.98 -10.35
C ILE A 29 0.04 -4.24 -9.03
N LEU A 30 -0.66 -3.12 -8.82
CA LEU A 30 -0.58 -2.35 -7.58
C LEU A 30 -1.05 -3.20 -6.39
N ARG A 31 -2.15 -3.95 -6.54
CA ARG A 31 -2.64 -4.87 -5.50
C ARG A 31 -1.58 -5.90 -5.11
N GLN A 32 -0.97 -6.56 -6.10
CA GLN A 32 0.08 -7.57 -5.86
C GLN A 32 1.31 -6.95 -5.18
N HIS A 33 1.70 -5.74 -5.57
CA HIS A 33 2.84 -5.05 -4.98
C HIS A 33 2.55 -4.65 -3.52
N ARG A 34 1.35 -4.10 -3.27
CA ARG A 34 0.85 -3.75 -1.93
C ARG A 34 0.82 -4.97 -1.01
N GLU A 35 0.35 -6.11 -1.52
CA GLU A 35 0.34 -7.36 -0.78
C GLU A 35 1.75 -7.75 -0.32
N LEU A 36 2.76 -7.65 -1.18
CA LEU A 36 4.15 -7.96 -0.82
C LEU A 36 4.72 -7.00 0.22
N ILE A 37 4.41 -5.70 0.12
CA ILE A 37 4.81 -4.71 1.13
C ILE A 37 4.18 -5.07 2.47
N ILE A 38 2.87 -5.32 2.50
CA ILE A 38 2.15 -5.65 3.73
C ILE A 38 2.68 -6.96 4.35
N ASN A 39 2.91 -8.00 3.56
CA ASN A 39 3.46 -9.26 4.07
C ASN A 39 4.83 -9.05 4.74
N ARG A 40 5.70 -8.20 4.18
CA ARG A 40 6.99 -7.84 4.80
C ARG A 40 6.79 -7.01 6.07
N LEU A 41 5.89 -6.03 6.01
CA LEU A 41 5.57 -5.14 7.12
C LEU A 41 5.06 -5.90 8.34
N LEU A 42 4.20 -6.91 8.14
CA LEU A 42 3.66 -7.72 9.23
C LEU A 42 4.75 -8.45 10.03
N GLY A 43 5.89 -8.78 9.40
CA GLY A 43 7.04 -9.38 10.07
C GLY A 43 7.82 -8.42 10.97
N ASP A 44 7.75 -7.11 10.70
CA ASP A 44 8.51 -6.07 11.41
C ASP A 44 7.61 -4.91 11.88
N LEU A 45 6.36 -5.23 12.19
CA LEU A 45 5.31 -4.24 12.43
C LEU A 45 5.61 -3.39 13.67
N ILE A 46 6.25 -3.96 14.70
CA ILE A 46 6.62 -3.23 15.92
C ILE A 46 7.60 -2.11 15.60
N THR A 47 8.67 -2.41 14.84
CA THR A 47 9.69 -1.43 14.44
C THR A 47 9.07 -0.32 13.59
N TYR A 48 8.20 -0.68 12.65
CA TYR A 48 7.51 0.31 11.83
C TYR A 48 6.61 1.23 12.67
N LEU A 49 5.85 0.70 13.63
CA LEU A 49 4.98 1.50 14.49
C LEU A 49 5.77 2.44 15.40
N ASP A 50 6.91 1.99 15.91
CA ASP A 50 7.83 2.82 16.69
C ASP A 50 8.43 3.94 15.84
N TYR A 51 8.95 3.61 14.65
CA TYR A 51 9.54 4.57 13.73
C TYR A 51 8.53 5.62 13.24
N LYS A 52 7.36 5.17 12.75
CA LYS A 52 6.40 6.05 12.06
C LYS A 52 5.46 6.78 13.02
N PHE A 53 5.03 6.11 14.09
CA PHE A 53 4.00 6.61 14.99
C PHE A 53 4.50 6.85 16.42
N GLN A 54 5.78 6.58 16.70
CA GLN A 54 6.41 6.74 18.02
C GLN A 54 5.56 6.12 19.13
N THR A 55 5.02 4.93 18.86
CA THR A 55 4.06 4.26 19.72
C THR A 55 4.48 2.82 19.92
N LYS A 56 4.54 2.39 21.19
CA LYS A 56 4.69 0.98 21.56
C LYS A 56 3.31 0.34 21.65
N PRO A 57 2.90 -0.49 20.69
CA PRO A 57 1.56 -1.05 20.67
C PRO A 57 1.44 -2.16 21.72
N ASP A 58 0.30 -2.22 22.41
CA ASP A 58 -0.07 -3.39 23.21
C ASP A 58 -0.62 -4.51 22.31
N LYS A 59 -0.90 -5.68 22.91
CA LYS A 59 -1.40 -6.85 22.16
C LYS A 59 -2.70 -6.55 21.40
N GLN A 60 -3.65 -5.86 22.02
CA GLN A 60 -4.94 -5.56 21.39
C GLN A 60 -4.78 -4.61 20.21
N MET A 61 -3.92 -3.60 20.33
CA MET A 61 -3.59 -2.67 19.25
C MET A 61 -2.89 -3.39 18.10
N MET A 62 -1.95 -4.28 18.44
CA MET A 62 -1.25 -5.09 17.46
C MET A 62 -2.20 -5.97 16.66
N ASP A 63 -3.13 -6.65 17.33
CA ASP A 63 -4.09 -7.54 16.68
C ASP A 63 -5.03 -6.73 15.76
N ALA A 64 -5.53 -5.58 16.23
CA ALA A 64 -6.36 -4.67 15.41
C ALA A 64 -5.64 -4.14 14.17
N ILE A 65 -4.35 -3.76 14.30
CA ILE A 65 -3.55 -3.29 13.17
C ILE A 65 -3.31 -4.43 12.17
N LYS A 66 -2.97 -5.63 12.65
CA LYS A 66 -2.77 -6.80 11.79
C LYS A 66 -4.04 -7.13 11.00
N ASP A 67 -5.19 -7.15 11.65
CA ASP A 67 -6.47 -7.43 10.99
C ASP A 67 -6.77 -6.39 9.89
N LYS A 68 -6.54 -5.12 10.17
CA LYS A 68 -6.70 -4.03 9.19
C LYS A 68 -5.73 -4.14 8.03
N LEU A 69 -4.46 -4.47 8.28
CA LEU A 69 -3.48 -4.71 7.21
C LEU A 69 -3.82 -5.94 6.36
N VAL A 70 -4.31 -7.02 6.98
CA VAL A 70 -4.79 -8.21 6.26
C VAL A 70 -6.01 -7.89 5.40
N ALA A 71 -6.92 -7.05 5.90
CA ALA A 71 -8.06 -6.56 5.13
C ALA A 71 -7.60 -5.68 3.96
N LEU A 72 -6.68 -4.73 4.22
CA LEU A 72 -6.13 -3.84 3.19
C LEU A 72 -5.45 -4.65 2.08
N LYS A 73 -4.65 -5.66 2.43
CA LYS A 73 -4.03 -6.60 1.49
C LYS A 73 -5.04 -7.19 0.50
N LYS A 74 -6.23 -7.60 0.97
CA LYS A 74 -7.26 -8.25 0.16
C LYS A 74 -8.23 -7.28 -0.52
N SER A 75 -8.21 -6.02 -0.13
CA SER A 75 -9.13 -5.00 -0.63
C SER A 75 -8.85 -4.61 -2.08
N ASN A 76 -9.77 -3.86 -2.69
CA ASN A 76 -9.51 -3.21 -3.97
C ASN A 76 -8.47 -2.09 -3.81
N VAL A 77 -7.78 -1.76 -4.91
CA VAL A 77 -6.85 -0.63 -4.94
C VAL A 77 -7.65 0.66 -5.11
N SER A 78 -7.52 1.57 -4.15
CA SER A 78 -8.03 2.93 -4.31
C SER A 78 -7.02 3.77 -5.09
N MET A 79 -7.39 4.20 -6.29
CA MET A 79 -6.48 4.95 -7.17
C MET A 79 -6.12 6.34 -6.64
N GLU A 80 -6.83 6.84 -5.63
CA GLU A 80 -6.53 8.12 -4.98
C GLU A 80 -5.09 8.17 -4.44
N TYR A 81 -4.57 7.05 -3.92
CA TYR A 81 -3.19 6.95 -3.44
C TYR A 81 -2.17 6.79 -4.56
N TYR A 82 -2.60 6.41 -5.77
CA TYR A 82 -1.72 5.96 -6.86
C TYR A 82 -1.79 6.85 -8.11
N GLN A 83 -2.42 8.03 -8.03
CA GLN A 83 -2.59 8.95 -9.16
C GLN A 83 -1.26 9.32 -9.84
N SER A 84 -0.18 9.47 -9.08
CA SER A 84 1.15 9.73 -9.64
C SER A 84 1.64 8.57 -10.51
N ILE A 85 1.41 7.33 -10.08
CA ILE A 85 1.79 6.12 -10.82
C ILE A 85 0.93 6.00 -12.07
N GLU A 86 -0.38 6.20 -11.95
CA GLU A 86 -1.31 6.20 -13.08
C GLU A 86 -0.87 7.20 -14.16
N LYS A 87 -0.64 8.46 -13.80
CA LYS A 87 -0.15 9.49 -14.72
C LYS A 87 1.16 9.08 -15.39
N GLN A 88 2.08 8.46 -14.66
CA GLN A 88 3.33 7.99 -15.25
C GLN A 88 3.09 6.86 -16.25
N VAL A 89 2.24 5.89 -15.93
CA VAL A 89 1.87 4.79 -16.82
C VAL A 89 1.21 5.33 -18.09
N MET A 90 0.30 6.31 -17.99
CA MET A 90 -0.34 6.89 -19.18
C MET A 90 0.67 7.58 -20.09
N ASN A 91 1.61 8.32 -19.53
CA ASN A 91 2.52 9.19 -20.30
C ASN A 91 3.85 8.53 -20.69
N ARG A 92 4.17 7.35 -20.16
CA ARG A 92 5.49 6.70 -20.37
C ARG A 92 5.33 5.26 -20.85
N ALA A 93 6.32 4.81 -21.61
CA ALA A 93 6.43 3.40 -22.00
C ALA A 93 6.92 2.52 -20.84
N VAL A 94 7.78 3.07 -19.96
CA VAL A 94 8.33 2.38 -18.79
C VAL A 94 8.10 3.22 -17.54
N THR A 95 7.51 2.60 -16.52
CA THR A 95 7.26 3.23 -15.20
C THR A 95 7.90 2.38 -14.12
N HIS A 96 8.62 3.03 -13.21
CA HIS A 96 9.21 2.38 -12.04
C HIS A 96 8.32 2.60 -10.83
N LEU A 97 7.91 1.52 -10.15
CA LEU A 97 7.15 1.62 -8.91
C LEU A 97 8.09 1.97 -7.75
N THR A 98 7.80 3.10 -7.10
CA THR A 98 8.34 3.45 -5.80
C THR A 98 7.42 2.93 -4.70
N ASN A 99 7.95 2.65 -3.51
CA ASN A 99 7.13 2.15 -2.39
C ASN A 99 6.37 3.26 -1.65
N GLU A 100 6.75 4.52 -1.84
CA GLU A 100 6.21 5.67 -1.11
C GLU A 100 4.66 5.75 -1.17
N PRO A 101 3.99 5.65 -2.33
CA PRO A 101 2.52 5.73 -2.39
C PRO A 101 1.82 4.62 -1.60
N PHE A 102 2.43 3.43 -1.54
CA PHE A 102 1.90 2.31 -0.78
C PHE A 102 2.00 2.55 0.73
N TYR A 103 3.12 3.14 1.18
CA TYR A 103 3.27 3.52 2.59
C TYR A 103 2.31 4.64 2.98
N VAL A 104 1.96 5.56 2.09
CA VAL A 104 0.91 6.56 2.38
C VAL A 104 -0.45 5.91 2.67
N GLU A 105 -0.87 4.93 1.84
CA GLU A 105 -2.12 4.18 2.06
C GLU A 105 -2.07 3.37 3.38
N ILE A 106 -0.93 2.72 3.64
CA ILE A 106 -0.72 1.95 4.88
C ILE A 106 -0.74 2.88 6.11
N ASP A 107 -0.06 4.01 6.04
CA ASP A 107 0.00 5.01 7.10
C ASP A 107 -1.41 5.52 7.45
N ALA A 108 -2.24 5.79 6.43
CA ALA A 108 -3.64 6.19 6.62
C ALA A 108 -4.44 5.09 7.34
N CYS A 109 -4.32 3.84 6.88
CA CYS A 109 -5.00 2.69 7.46
C CYS A 109 -4.61 2.44 8.93
N VAL A 110 -3.33 2.55 9.25
CA VAL A 110 -2.79 2.30 10.60
C VAL A 110 -3.04 3.50 11.52
N GLY A 111 -2.92 4.72 10.99
CA GLY A 111 -3.04 5.96 11.74
C GLY A 111 -4.39 6.13 12.42
N GLU A 112 -5.49 5.70 11.77
CA GLU A 112 -6.84 5.71 12.37
C GLU A 112 -6.89 4.96 13.71
N ILE A 113 -6.21 3.82 13.80
CA ILE A 113 -6.21 2.95 14.98
C ILE A 113 -5.33 3.58 16.08
N VAL A 114 -4.15 4.06 15.69
CA VAL A 114 -3.21 4.73 16.61
C VAL A 114 -3.86 5.95 17.25
N VAL A 115 -4.51 6.80 16.45
CA VAL A 115 -5.18 8.01 16.95
C VAL A 115 -6.33 7.66 17.86
N THR A 116 -7.16 6.69 17.48
CA THR A 116 -8.31 6.25 18.31
C THR A 116 -7.84 5.75 19.68
N LYS A 117 -6.78 4.95 19.71
CA LYS A 117 -6.27 4.42 20.97
C LYS A 117 -5.62 5.47 21.86
N LYS A 118 -4.92 6.46 21.28
CA LYS A 118 -4.37 7.59 22.05
C LYS A 118 -5.46 8.43 22.72
N LYS A 119 -6.62 8.62 22.07
CA LYS A 119 -7.75 9.36 22.66
C LYS A 119 -8.35 8.63 23.87
N LEU A 120 -8.50 7.31 23.79
CA LEU A 120 -9.04 6.47 24.87
C LEU A 120 -8.15 6.41 26.13
N LEU A 121 -6.89 6.86 26.06
CA LEU A 121 -5.98 6.90 27.21
C LEU A 121 -6.00 8.25 27.95
N ILE A 122 -6.69 9.26 27.41
CA ILE A 122 -6.76 10.62 27.96
C ILE A 122 -8.08 10.87 28.71
N GLU A 123 -9.04 9.94 28.60
CA GLU A 123 -10.32 9.94 29.31
C GLU A 123 -10.29 8.95 30.50
#